data_AF-A0AAP3YGQ6-F1
#
_entry.id   AF-A0AAP3YGQ6-F1
#
_cell.length_a   1.000
_cell.length_b   1.000
_cell.length_c   1.000
_cell.angle_alpha   90.00
_cell.angle_beta   90.00
_cell.angle_gamma   90.00
#
_symmetry.space_group_name_H-M   'P 1'
#
loop_
_entity.id
_entity.type
_entity.pdbx_description
1 polymer ?
#
loop_
_entity_poly.entity_id
_entity_poly.type
_entity_poly.pdbx_seq_one_letter_code
_entity_poly.pdbx_strand_id
1 'polypeptide(L)'
;MADYKRTYESFWKTIIEDEKGNINKDQLMRELSDFKQLLDSIPHVYEEVTCHGVSKPFTDPKYVIETHRKAFINKGYALEDLKNMSVMAKHYSPFEKVVSLGAIEDLLK
;
A
#
# COMPACT_ATOMS: atom_id res chain seq x y z
N MET A 1 -8.66 -22.48 -4.55
CA MET A 1 -7.26 -22.81 -4.16
C MET A 1 -6.50 -23.06 -5.44
N ALA A 2 -5.38 -22.37 -5.66
CA ALA A 2 -4.53 -22.66 -6.82
C ALA A 2 -4.07 -24.13 -6.75
N ASP A 3 -3.98 -24.80 -7.90
CA ASP A 3 -3.50 -26.17 -7.99
C ASP A 3 -2.00 -26.19 -7.67
N TYR A 4 -1.67 -26.53 -6.43
CA TYR A 4 -0.28 -26.55 -5.95
C TYR A 4 0.61 -27.48 -6.77
N LYS A 5 0.06 -28.57 -7.34
CA LYS A 5 0.82 -29.49 -8.20
C LYS A 5 1.16 -28.82 -9.52
N ARG A 6 0.20 -28.10 -10.09
CA ARG A 6 0.45 -27.32 -11.31
C ARG A 6 1.50 -26.25 -11.07
N THR A 7 1.39 -25.48 -9.98
CA THR A 7 2.38 -24.45 -9.63
C THR A 7 3.77 -25.05 -9.39
N TYR A 8 3.83 -26.24 -8.78
CA TYR A 8 5.07 -26.97 -8.63
C TYR A 8 5.69 -27.32 -9.99
N GLU A 9 4.95 -28.06 -10.82
CA GLU A 9 5.45 -28.54 -12.13
C GLU A 9 5.76 -27.39 -13.10
N SER A 10 5.00 -26.30 -13.08
CA SER A 10 5.15 -25.22 -14.05
C SER A 10 6.17 -24.15 -13.66
N PHE A 11 6.50 -24.02 -12.37
CA PHE A 11 7.33 -22.92 -11.89
C PHE A 11 8.43 -23.39 -10.93
N TRP A 12 8.08 -24.07 -9.84
CA TRP A 12 9.06 -24.42 -8.82
C TRP A 12 10.05 -25.48 -9.27
N LYS A 13 9.60 -26.48 -10.03
CA LYS A 13 10.41 -27.62 -10.44
C LYS A 13 11.72 -27.20 -11.11
N THR A 14 11.66 -26.26 -12.04
CA THR A 14 12.83 -25.76 -12.77
C THR A 14 13.77 -24.90 -11.91
N ILE A 15 13.30 -24.44 -10.75
CA ILE A 15 14.07 -23.62 -9.83
C ILE A 15 14.76 -24.51 -8.78
N ILE A 16 14.02 -25.47 -8.20
CA ILE A 16 14.50 -26.21 -7.01
C ILE A 16 14.99 -27.62 -7.31
N GLU A 17 14.77 -28.18 -8.51
CA GLU A 17 15.31 -29.49 -8.89
C GLU A 17 16.54 -29.35 -9.80
N ASP A 18 17.47 -30.31 -9.69
CA ASP A 18 18.56 -30.50 -10.64
C ASP A 18 18.12 -31.25 -11.91
N GLU A 19 19.00 -31.37 -12.91
CA GLU A 19 18.72 -32.10 -14.17
C GLU A 19 18.39 -33.59 -13.96
N LYS A 20 18.64 -34.14 -12.76
CA LYS A 20 18.35 -35.53 -12.39
C LYS A 20 17.06 -35.66 -11.58
N GLY A 21 16.36 -34.55 -11.32
CA GLY A 21 15.11 -34.52 -10.53
C GLY A 21 15.33 -34.58 -9.02
N ASN A 22 16.55 -34.34 -8.53
CA ASN A 22 16.80 -34.22 -7.10
C ASN A 22 16.60 -32.77 -6.65
N ILE A 23 15.99 -32.59 -5.47
CA ILE A 23 15.82 -31.27 -4.88
C ILE A 23 17.19 -30.70 -4.47
N ASN A 24 17.54 -29.56 -5.05
CA ASN A 24 18.64 -28.71 -4.62
C ASN A 24 18.24 -27.99 -3.33
N LYS A 25 18.73 -28.51 -2.19
CA LYS A 25 18.40 -27.99 -0.86
C LYS A 25 18.90 -26.55 -0.63
N ASP A 26 20.06 -26.18 -1.18
CA ASP A 26 20.59 -24.81 -1.01
C ASP A 26 19.67 -23.81 -1.72
N GLN A 27 19.28 -24.11 -2.96
CA GLN A 27 18.35 -23.28 -3.71
C GLN A 27 17.00 -23.18 -3.00
N LEU A 28 16.46 -24.31 -2.55
CA LEU A 28 15.20 -24.33 -1.79
C LEU A 28 15.27 -23.42 -0.55
N MET A 29 16.39 -23.44 0.20
CA MET A 29 16.55 -22.59 1.38
C MET A 29 16.59 -21.10 1.04
N ARG A 30 17.21 -20.73 -0.09
CA ARG A 30 17.23 -19.34 -0.57
C ARG A 30 15.83 -18.86 -0.93
N GLU A 31 15.10 -19.64 -1.74
CA GLU A 31 13.74 -19.28 -2.15
C GLU A 31 12.79 -19.16 -0.96
N LEU A 32 12.90 -20.05 0.03
CA LEU A 32 12.10 -19.97 1.26
C LEU A 32 12.45 -18.75 2.10
N SER A 33 13.72 -18.34 2.14
CA SER A 33 14.15 -17.11 2.81
C SER A 33 13.54 -15.87 2.14
N ASP A 34 13.59 -15.79 0.82
CA ASP A 34 13.03 -14.66 0.06
C ASP A 34 11.49 -14.62 0.21
N PHE A 35 10.85 -15.78 0.16
CA PHE A 35 9.41 -15.88 0.39
C PHE A 35 9.01 -15.41 1.80
N LYS A 36 9.82 -15.74 2.83
CA LYS A 36 9.59 -15.24 4.19
C LYS A 36 9.68 -13.72 4.26
N GLN A 37 10.67 -13.11 3.62
CA GLN A 37 10.80 -11.65 3.57
C GLN A 37 9.60 -10.99 2.90
N LEU A 38 9.09 -11.59 1.82
CA LEU A 38 7.89 -11.11 1.13
C LEU A 38 6.66 -11.19 2.03
N LEU A 39 6.49 -12.30 2.76
CA LEU A 39 5.39 -12.47 3.71
C LEU A 39 5.45 -11.49 4.90
N ASP A 40 6.62 -11.03 5.31
CA ASP A 40 6.77 -10.04 6.38
C ASP A 40 6.52 -8.60 5.87
N SER A 41 6.97 -8.32 4.65
CA SER A 41 6.94 -6.96 4.08
C SER A 41 5.58 -6.59 3.49
N ILE A 42 4.92 -7.51 2.79
CA ILE A 42 3.65 -7.24 2.10
C ILE A 42 2.53 -6.79 3.05
N PRO A 43 2.31 -7.43 4.22
CA PRO A 43 1.37 -6.95 5.23
C PRO A 43 1.58 -5.50 5.63
N HIS A 44 2.83 -5.10 5.88
CA HIS A 44 3.18 -3.73 6.27
C HIS A 44 2.84 -2.73 5.16
N VAL A 45 3.15 -3.08 3.90
CA VAL A 45 2.79 -2.24 2.75
C VAL A 45 1.28 -2.10 2.63
N TYR A 46 0.54 -3.20 2.75
CA TYR A 46 -0.92 -3.16 2.67
C TYR A 46 -1.52 -2.29 3.78
N GLU A 47 -1.03 -2.40 5.01
CA GLU A 47 -1.50 -1.57 6.11
C GLU A 47 -1.25 -0.10 5.81
N GLU A 48 -0.02 0.26 5.46
CA GLU A 48 0.35 1.65 5.22
C GLU A 48 -0.50 2.30 4.11
N VAL A 49 -0.62 1.64 2.96
CA VAL A 49 -1.32 2.23 1.80
C VAL A 49 -2.84 2.24 1.96
N THR A 50 -3.39 1.46 2.88
CA THR A 50 -4.83 1.38 3.16
C THR A 50 -5.23 2.08 4.45
N CYS A 51 -4.34 2.88 5.07
CA CYS A 51 -4.56 3.51 6.36
C CYS A 51 -4.95 2.51 7.46
N HIS A 52 -4.20 1.41 7.55
CA HIS A 52 -4.39 0.27 8.45
C HIS A 52 -5.71 -0.50 8.26
N GLY A 53 -6.35 -0.39 7.09
CA GLY A 53 -7.58 -1.10 6.77
C GLY A 53 -7.38 -2.56 6.36
N VAL A 54 -6.20 -2.91 5.81
CA VAL A 54 -5.89 -4.25 5.28
C VAL A 54 -4.47 -4.66 5.66
N SER A 55 -4.31 -5.84 6.25
CA SER A 55 -2.99 -6.34 6.68
C SER A 55 -2.69 -7.78 6.27
N LYS A 56 -3.68 -8.52 5.75
CA LYS A 56 -3.48 -9.95 5.46
C LYS A 56 -2.65 -10.09 4.16
N PRO A 57 -1.53 -10.84 4.16
CA PRO A 57 -0.66 -10.96 3.00
C PRO A 57 -1.33 -11.62 1.79
N PHE A 58 -2.31 -12.48 2.04
CA PHE A 58 -3.08 -13.17 0.99
C PHE A 58 -4.40 -12.48 0.63
N THR A 59 -4.57 -11.20 1.01
CA THR A 59 -5.74 -10.44 0.57
C THR A 59 -5.73 -10.30 -0.94
N ASP A 60 -6.90 -10.44 -1.58
CA ASP A 60 -7.01 -10.21 -3.02
C ASP A 60 -6.48 -8.80 -3.36
N PRO A 61 -5.49 -8.67 -4.25
CA PRO A 61 -4.92 -7.37 -4.62
C PRO A 61 -5.96 -6.34 -5.05
N LYS A 62 -7.08 -6.77 -5.66
CA LYS A 62 -8.18 -5.87 -6.05
C LYS A 62 -8.74 -5.12 -4.84
N TYR A 63 -8.90 -5.80 -3.71
CA TYR A 63 -9.44 -5.19 -2.49
C TYR A 63 -8.46 -4.22 -1.85
N VAL A 64 -7.16 -4.55 -1.88
CA VAL A 64 -6.08 -3.65 -1.42
C VAL A 64 -6.08 -2.37 -2.26
N ILE A 65 -6.14 -2.50 -3.59
CA ILE A 65 -6.14 -1.37 -4.53
C ILE A 65 -7.40 -0.50 -4.33
N GLU A 66 -8.57 -1.11 -4.16
CA GLU A 66 -9.81 -0.36 -3.93
C GLU A 66 -9.76 0.41 -2.60
N THR A 67 -9.31 -0.24 -1.52
CA THR A 67 -9.18 0.40 -0.21
C THR A 67 -8.15 1.52 -0.25
N HIS A 68 -7.01 1.29 -0.91
CA HIS A 68 -6.02 2.33 -1.14
C HIS A 68 -6.63 3.53 -1.87
N ARG A 69 -7.38 3.32 -2.95
CA ARG A 69 -8.04 4.41 -3.70
C ARG A 69 -9.07 5.18 -2.88
N LYS A 70 -9.81 4.50 -2.00
CA LYS A 70 -10.76 5.14 -1.08
C LYS A 70 -10.05 5.98 -0.02
N ALA A 71 -8.93 5.47 0.51
CA ALA A 71 -8.10 6.17 1.48
C ALA A 71 -7.26 7.29 0.83
N PHE A 72 -7.02 7.21 -0.48
CA PHE A 72 -6.21 8.16 -1.22
C PHE A 72 -6.91 9.51 -1.33
N ILE A 73 -6.55 10.42 -0.44
CA ILE A 73 -6.91 11.84 -0.56
C ILE A 73 -5.89 12.48 -1.51
N ASN A 74 -6.37 12.94 -2.67
CA ASN A 74 -5.53 13.75 -3.54
C ASN A 74 -5.25 15.10 -2.85
N LYS A 75 -4.00 15.29 -2.43
CA LYS A 75 -3.54 16.49 -1.70
C LYS A 75 -3.85 17.79 -2.44
N GLY A 76 -3.83 17.79 -3.78
CA GLY A 76 -4.17 18.94 -4.60
C GLY A 76 -5.63 19.34 -4.45
N TYR A 77 -6.55 18.37 -4.61
CA TYR A 77 -7.98 18.61 -4.43
C TYR A 77 -8.35 18.96 -2.99
N ALA A 78 -7.76 18.29 -2.00
CA ALA A 78 -7.99 18.63 -0.60
C ALA A 78 -7.53 20.05 -0.25
N LEU A 79 -6.39 20.50 -0.79
CA LEU A 79 -5.90 21.86 -0.57
C LEU A 79 -6.79 22.91 -1.27
N GLU A 80 -7.30 22.60 -2.45
CA GLU A 80 -8.22 23.46 -3.18
C GLU A 80 -9.56 23.61 -2.46
N ASP A 81 -10.13 22.51 -1.96
CA ASP A 81 -11.34 22.53 -1.14
C ASP A 81 -11.14 23.34 0.15
N LEU A 82 -10.02 23.14 0.85
CA LEU A 82 -9.70 23.93 2.04
C LEU A 82 -9.57 25.43 1.73
N LYS A 83 -8.96 25.80 0.58
CA LYS A 83 -8.90 27.19 0.14
C LYS A 83 -10.29 27.75 -0.13
N ASN A 84 -11.14 27.02 -0.85
CA ASN A 84 -12.50 27.43 -1.16
C ASN A 84 -13.34 27.60 0.12
N MET A 85 -13.24 26.66 1.06
CA MET A 85 -13.88 26.76 2.37
C MET A 85 -13.40 27.99 3.16
N SER A 86 -12.10 28.30 3.12
CA SER A 86 -11.53 29.49 3.79
C SER A 86 -12.06 30.80 3.20
N VAL A 87 -12.24 30.87 1.88
CA VAL A 87 -12.81 32.05 1.20
C VAL A 87 -14.30 32.20 1.52
N MET A 88 -15.04 31.09 1.55
CA MET A 88 -16.45 31.09 1.94
C MET A 88 -16.63 31.54 3.40
N ALA A 89 -15.79 31.06 4.32
CA ALA A 89 -15.82 31.48 5.73
C ALA A 89 -15.61 32.99 5.91
N LYS A 90 -14.72 33.61 5.11
CA LYS A 90 -14.54 35.07 5.09
C LYS A 90 -15.79 35.84 4.67
N HIS A 91 -16.65 35.22 3.86
CA HIS A 91 -17.87 35.84 3.36
C HIS A 91 -19.01 35.82 4.41
N TYR A 92 -19.01 34.83 5.32
CA TYR A 92 -20.08 34.65 6.32
C TYR A 92 -19.79 35.29 7.69
N SER A 93 -18.53 35.62 8.03
CA SER A 93 -18.20 36.36 9.26
C SER A 93 -17.35 37.60 8.93
N PRO A 94 -17.96 38.80 8.86
CA PRO A 94 -17.22 40.04 8.63
C PRO A 94 -16.31 40.47 9.79
N PHE A 95 -16.32 39.74 10.93
CA PHE A 95 -15.78 40.24 12.20
C PHE A 95 -14.81 39.32 12.96
N GLU A 96 -14.40 38.17 12.44
CA GLU A 96 -13.36 37.37 13.10
C GLU A 96 -12.10 37.21 12.26
N LYS A 97 -10.97 37.51 12.93
CA LYS A 97 -9.60 37.49 12.44
C LYS A 97 -9.35 36.22 11.62
N VAL A 98 -9.32 36.37 10.31
CA VAL A 98 -9.03 35.26 9.41
C VAL A 98 -7.56 34.93 9.55
N VAL A 99 -7.25 33.71 9.99
CA VAL A 99 -5.89 33.18 9.99
C VAL A 99 -5.37 33.28 8.56
N SER A 100 -4.33 34.10 8.34
CA SER A 100 -3.79 34.33 7.00
C SER A 100 -3.17 33.04 6.47
N LEU A 101 -3.27 32.81 5.16
CA LEU A 101 -2.71 31.62 4.48
C LEU A 101 -1.22 31.39 4.81
N GLY A 102 -0.46 32.46 5.09
CA GLY A 102 0.95 32.35 5.52
C GLY A 102 1.13 31.63 6.85
N ALA A 103 0.18 31.70 7.78
CA ALA A 103 0.25 30.98 9.05
C ALA A 103 0.02 29.46 8.88
N ILE A 104 -0.65 29.04 7.80
CA ILE A 104 -0.86 27.62 7.46
C ILE A 104 0.38 27.08 6.73
N GLU A 105 1.05 27.90 5.91
CA GLU A 105 2.27 27.54 5.21
C GLU A 105 3.47 27.31 6.17
N ASP A 106 3.53 28.04 7.29
CA ASP A 106 4.58 27.86 8.30
C ASP A 106 4.39 26.63 9.19
N LEU A 107 3.17 26.08 9.28
CA LEU A 107 2.86 24.85 10.04
C LEU A 107 3.14 23.55 9.27
N LEU A 108 3.51 23.64 7.99
CA LEU A 108 3.71 22.50 7.08
C LEU A 108 5.18 22.26 6.69
N LYS A 109 6.14 22.87 7.40
CA LYS A 109 7.56 22.49 7.39
C LYS A 109 7.84 21.39 8.39
#